data_AF-A0AAC9XN62-F1
#
_entry.id   AF-A0AAC9XN62-F1
#
_cell.length_a   1.000
_cell.length_b   1.000
_cell.length_c   1.000
_cell.angle_alpha   90.00
_cell.angle_beta   90.00
_cell.angle_gamma   90.00
#
_symmetry.space_group_name_H-M   'P 1'
#
loop_
_entity.id
_entity.type
_entity.pdbx_description
1 polymer ?
#
loop_
_entity_poly.entity_id
_entity_poly.type
_entity_poly.pdbx_seq_one_letter_code
_entity_poly.pdbx_strand_id
1 'polypeptide(L)'
;MRPALLFAIGCFTLTLGDVQANIWLDDDWQPTQDKQQASFYLKNAIEPKAGRFRFEPYYLGSDIMQFSGTLSGESLSDNAHPVGAYRFFAKDGTLVEQGEFNSQGQRQGLVKIYDGAGKLNCDCLFDKGVRQGLQREYYGDGRLKRELVLHQGEPIEQEKVYSPMGHLVRELCHTGLCSDRFYDKQGRLTMESQKRDGLKHGVETFWRDGQVEVTQAYLDGKQDGDYFAYFPNGQIKQHHRWQNDFKVGEQLNYFEDGRLAKREILDGRGRTLSLVEYRENGERYRETEYDYSADGDVQEVRRFYHRGSLSKQIEKHKLSQWRLVTQYHDGKVIGREETQAGKLTGLKIAAKLDRKEKLAWLEKIHYRDGLRHGPAEKRGGDNSLFYQGEYALDKPVGDWQMQTREMRTWCHYNGQGQLDGEYLSLGESDQVLERINYQDGEPAGRFERFYADGEVYQQGQYVNGQREGKWIVVQEGDYSPQPKPLRTYWQGEYRAGKQVGRWERRSSKGYGLAIAQYDSEGRRHGVQYDFYADGALRQRSEYRHDQLISETQPARPYRSLQAHIFALYR
;
A
#
# COMPACT_ATOMS: atom_id res chain seq x y z
N MET A 1 46.64 41.93 32.19
CA MET A 1 46.95 43.37 32.25
C MET A 1 45.89 44.07 33.09
N ARG A 2 46.27 44.47 34.31
CA ARG A 2 45.67 45.54 35.11
C ARG A 2 46.80 46.18 35.94
N PRO A 3 46.70 47.47 36.31
CA PRO A 3 47.86 48.33 36.58
C PRO A 3 48.35 48.26 38.03
N ALA A 4 49.59 48.69 38.21
CA ALA A 4 50.31 48.80 39.46
C ALA A 4 49.66 49.77 40.46
N LEU A 5 49.71 49.42 41.74
CA LEU A 5 49.65 50.34 42.88
C LEU A 5 50.66 49.86 43.93
N LEU A 6 51.68 50.69 44.13
CA LEU A 6 52.68 50.58 45.19
C LEU A 6 51.98 50.64 46.56
N PHE A 7 52.35 49.76 47.48
CA PHE A 7 52.39 50.10 48.91
C PHE A 7 53.65 49.55 49.59
N ALA A 8 54.27 50.49 50.31
CA ALA A 8 55.35 50.44 51.30
C ALA A 8 56.08 49.11 51.60
N ILE A 9 57.38 49.16 51.33
CA ILE A 9 58.42 48.31 51.92
C ILE A 9 58.44 48.52 53.44
N GLY A 10 58.05 47.48 54.19
CA GLY A 10 58.30 47.35 55.61
C GLY A 10 59.26 46.19 55.86
N CYS A 11 60.55 46.48 55.85
CA CYS A 11 61.59 45.57 56.35
C CYS A 11 61.42 45.44 57.87
N PHE A 12 61.16 44.24 58.38
CA PHE A 12 61.13 43.99 59.83
C PHE A 12 62.02 42.83 60.23
N THR A 13 63.06 43.16 60.98
CA THR A 13 63.79 42.29 61.88
C THR A 13 62.94 42.05 63.14
N LEU A 14 62.53 40.81 63.40
CA LEU A 14 61.90 40.41 64.65
C LEU A 14 62.97 40.09 65.69
N THR A 15 62.98 40.85 66.78
CA THR A 15 63.71 40.54 68.02
C THR A 15 62.96 39.46 68.80
N LEU A 16 63.70 38.48 69.33
CA LEU A 16 63.19 37.37 70.14
C LEU A 16 62.44 37.85 71.39
N GLY A 17 61.20 37.39 71.52
CA GLY A 17 60.44 37.31 72.76
C GLY A 17 59.53 36.07 72.67
N ASP A 18 59.72 35.12 73.57
CA ASP A 18 59.01 33.83 73.64
C ASP A 18 57.50 34.00 73.91
N VAL A 19 56.72 34.11 72.84
CA VAL A 19 55.42 33.44 72.63
C VAL A 19 55.29 33.27 71.12
N GLN A 20 55.19 32.04 70.62
CA GLN A 20 54.93 31.77 69.20
C GLN A 20 53.62 32.45 68.77
N ALA A 21 53.72 33.62 68.14
CA ALA A 21 52.57 34.33 67.62
C ALA A 21 52.14 33.66 66.31
N ASN A 22 50.92 33.15 66.28
CA ASN A 22 50.33 32.61 65.07
C ASN A 22 50.28 33.71 63.98
N ILE A 23 50.74 33.40 62.76
CA ILE A 23 50.59 34.30 61.60
C ILE A 23 49.22 34.04 61.00
N TRP A 24 48.34 35.04 60.92
CA TRP A 24 47.01 34.91 60.31
C TRP A 24 47.09 35.08 58.79
N LEU A 25 46.35 34.25 58.06
CA LEU A 25 46.33 34.22 56.60
C LEU A 25 44.88 34.32 56.09
N ASP A 26 44.65 35.08 55.03
CA ASP A 26 43.37 35.14 54.32
C ASP A 26 43.13 33.92 53.40
N ASP A 27 42.05 33.94 52.62
CA ASP A 27 41.66 32.85 51.70
C ASP A 27 42.70 32.58 50.59
N ASP A 28 43.55 33.55 50.26
CA ASP A 28 44.61 33.49 49.24
C ASP A 28 45.99 33.19 49.85
N TRP A 29 46.01 32.76 51.13
CA TRP A 29 47.21 32.52 51.93
C TRP A 29 48.11 33.76 52.10
N GLN A 30 47.56 34.97 51.98
CA GLN A 30 48.30 36.19 52.23
C GLN A 30 48.24 36.58 53.71
N PRO A 31 49.37 37.03 54.32
CA PRO A 31 49.36 37.49 55.70
C PRO A 31 48.39 38.66 55.91
N THR A 32 47.55 38.57 56.95
CA THR A 32 46.63 39.64 57.34
C THR A 32 46.76 39.99 58.81
N GLN A 33 46.58 41.27 59.13
CA GLN A 33 46.51 41.76 60.52
C GLN A 33 45.06 41.78 61.03
N ASP A 34 44.07 41.64 60.14
CA ASP A 34 42.65 41.60 60.49
C ASP A 34 42.21 40.16 60.71
N LYS A 35 41.99 39.79 61.97
CA LYS A 35 41.51 38.46 62.35
C LYS A 35 40.15 38.12 61.72
N GLN A 36 39.33 39.12 61.36
CA GLN A 36 38.04 38.86 60.70
C GLN A 36 38.20 38.45 59.23
N GLN A 37 39.34 38.76 58.61
CA GLN A 37 39.68 38.38 57.23
C GLN A 37 40.50 37.09 57.17
N ALA A 38 40.87 36.53 58.32
CA ALA A 38 41.72 35.36 58.41
C ALA A 38 40.91 34.07 58.28
N SER A 39 41.30 33.21 57.35
CA SER A 39 40.75 31.86 57.17
C SER A 39 41.71 30.78 57.65
N PHE A 40 43.00 31.09 57.76
CA PHE A 40 44.04 30.16 58.20
C PHE A 40 45.05 30.81 59.16
N TYR A 41 45.89 29.98 59.78
CA TYR A 41 47.03 30.46 60.56
C TYR A 41 48.24 29.50 60.48
N LEU A 42 49.44 30.03 60.73
CA LEU A 42 50.67 29.24 60.89
C LEU A 42 51.07 29.17 62.37
N LYS A 43 51.47 27.98 62.86
CA LYS A 43 51.88 27.77 64.27
C LYS A 43 53.30 28.27 64.59
N ASN A 44 54.18 28.31 63.60
CA ASN A 44 55.59 28.66 63.76
C ASN A 44 56.01 29.74 62.75
N ALA A 45 57.10 30.44 63.06
CA ALA A 45 57.78 31.31 62.12
C ALA A 45 58.34 30.51 60.92
N ILE A 46 58.34 31.13 59.75
CA ILE A 46 58.82 30.54 58.50
C ILE A 46 60.35 30.54 58.52
N GLU A 47 60.97 29.37 58.48
CA GLU A 47 62.42 29.22 58.31
C GLU A 47 62.75 28.84 56.86
N PRO A 48 63.27 29.78 56.03
CA PRO A 48 63.66 29.47 54.66
C PRO A 48 64.91 28.59 54.62
N LYS A 49 64.91 27.60 53.73
CA LYS A 49 66.05 26.75 53.40
C LYS A 49 66.27 26.75 51.89
N ALA A 50 67.35 27.40 51.45
CA ALA A 50 67.79 27.43 50.05
C ALA A 50 66.71 27.92 49.06
N GLY A 51 66.05 29.04 49.35
CA GLY A 51 65.05 29.64 48.45
C GLY A 51 63.70 28.91 48.39
N ARG A 52 63.43 28.04 49.37
CA ARG A 52 62.17 27.34 49.57
C ARG A 52 61.85 27.28 51.07
N PHE A 53 60.58 27.20 51.44
CA PHE A 53 60.20 27.02 52.84
C PHE A 53 59.02 26.09 53.00
N ARG A 54 59.03 25.34 54.12
CA ARG A 54 57.92 24.47 54.52
C ARG A 54 56.73 25.34 54.89
N PHE A 55 55.57 25.03 54.32
CA PHE A 55 54.34 25.79 54.49
C PHE A 55 53.21 24.86 54.90
N GLU A 56 52.68 25.09 56.10
CA GLU A 56 51.69 24.22 56.75
C GLU A 56 50.60 25.07 57.44
N PRO A 57 49.71 25.72 56.66
CA PRO A 57 48.61 26.50 57.22
C PRO A 57 47.56 25.59 57.85
N TYR A 58 46.98 26.04 58.97
CA TYR A 58 45.89 25.40 59.71
C TYR A 58 44.62 26.23 59.56
N TYR A 59 43.45 25.61 59.48
CA TYR A 59 42.17 26.32 59.45
C TYR A 59 41.95 27.15 60.72
N LEU A 60 41.53 28.41 60.58
CA LEU A 60 41.23 29.25 61.75
C LEU A 60 40.06 28.66 62.55
N GLY A 61 40.26 28.50 63.86
CA GLY A 61 39.26 27.91 64.76
C GLY A 61 39.34 26.39 64.91
N SER A 62 40.30 25.72 64.25
CA SER A 62 40.62 24.31 64.50
C SER A 62 42.13 24.05 64.48
N ASP A 63 42.55 22.86 64.93
CA ASP A 63 43.93 22.39 64.83
C ASP A 63 44.18 21.55 63.58
N ILE A 64 43.33 21.71 62.56
CA ILE A 64 43.37 20.91 61.33
C ILE A 64 44.20 21.64 60.28
N MET A 65 45.28 21.00 59.84
CA MET A 65 46.15 21.46 58.77
C MET A 65 45.37 21.45 57.45
N GLN A 66 45.43 22.51 56.65
CA GLN A 66 44.76 22.60 55.35
C GLN A 66 45.70 22.23 54.19
N PHE A 67 46.99 22.52 54.31
CA PHE A 67 48.00 22.19 53.32
C PHE A 67 49.28 21.77 54.01
N SER A 68 50.01 20.83 53.42
CA SER A 68 51.38 20.49 53.79
C SER A 68 52.19 20.42 52.53
N GLY A 69 53.21 21.26 52.43
CA GLY A 69 54.08 21.30 51.26
C GLY A 69 55.17 22.35 51.41
N THR A 70 55.71 22.77 50.27
CA THR A 70 56.77 23.77 50.19
C THR A 70 56.31 24.89 49.27
N LEU A 71 56.57 26.15 49.64
CA LEU A 71 56.40 27.30 48.74
C LEU A 71 57.76 27.71 48.14
N SER A 72 57.72 28.27 46.94
CA SER A 72 58.86 28.92 46.30
C SER A 72 59.20 30.26 46.97
N GLY A 73 60.48 30.64 46.93
CA GLY A 73 60.97 31.91 47.48
C GLY A 73 61.45 31.81 48.94
N GLU A 74 61.84 32.95 49.51
CA GLU A 74 62.42 33.05 50.86
C GLU A 74 61.42 33.55 51.91
N SER A 75 60.23 33.99 51.48
CA SER A 75 59.15 34.47 52.34
C SER A 75 57.78 34.35 51.65
N LEU A 76 56.70 34.51 52.42
CA LEU A 76 55.34 34.76 51.90
C LEU A 76 55.33 36.13 51.21
N SER A 77 55.83 36.19 49.98
CA SER A 77 55.75 37.36 49.09
C SER A 77 54.67 37.13 48.04
N ASP A 78 54.20 38.19 47.38
CA ASP A 78 53.10 38.17 46.40
C ASP A 78 53.22 37.14 45.26
N ASN A 79 54.41 36.56 45.05
CA ASN A 79 54.68 35.59 43.99
C ASN A 79 55.04 34.16 44.49
N ALA A 80 54.98 33.92 45.80
CA ALA A 80 55.23 32.60 46.37
C ALA A 80 54.15 31.61 45.89
N HIS A 81 54.57 30.45 45.41
CA HIS A 81 53.66 29.42 44.91
C HIS A 81 54.13 28.02 45.33
N PRO A 82 53.23 27.04 45.44
CA PRO A 82 53.58 25.67 45.81
C PRO A 82 54.61 25.03 44.88
N VAL A 83 55.58 24.30 45.41
CA VAL A 83 56.57 23.52 44.63
C VAL A 83 56.85 22.18 45.31
N GLY A 84 57.11 21.15 44.52
CA GLY A 84 57.42 19.80 45.03
C GLY A 84 56.21 19.09 45.63
N ALA A 85 56.48 18.08 46.47
CA ALA A 85 55.44 17.23 47.04
C ALA A 85 54.50 18.02 47.98
N TYR A 86 53.20 17.74 47.88
CA TYR A 86 52.18 18.39 48.69
C TYR A 86 51.04 17.46 49.12
N ARG A 87 50.29 17.92 50.11
CA ARG A 87 49.01 17.36 50.57
C ARG A 87 48.03 18.49 50.92
N PHE A 88 46.76 18.34 50.53
CA PHE A 88 45.66 19.19 50.97
C PHE A 88 44.67 18.39 51.82
N PHE A 89 44.10 19.05 52.82
CA PHE A 89 43.12 18.46 53.73
C PHE A 89 41.89 19.36 53.84
N ALA A 90 40.71 18.76 54.06
CA ALA A 90 39.46 19.46 54.31
C ALA A 90 39.36 19.94 55.77
N LYS A 91 38.31 20.72 56.07
CA LYS A 91 38.03 21.29 57.40
C LYS A 91 37.83 20.26 58.51
N ASP A 92 37.55 19.00 58.16
CA ASP A 92 37.39 17.87 59.08
C ASP A 92 38.67 17.02 59.22
N GLY A 93 39.75 17.39 58.51
CA GLY A 93 41.04 16.69 58.49
C GLY A 93 41.16 15.60 57.42
N THR A 94 40.12 15.39 56.61
CA THR A 94 40.14 14.42 55.52
C THR A 94 41.15 14.84 54.44
N LEU A 95 42.05 13.94 54.04
CA LEU A 95 42.97 14.18 52.91
C LEU A 95 42.15 14.30 51.62
N VAL A 96 42.23 15.43 50.91
CA VAL A 96 41.48 15.67 49.67
C VAL A 96 42.34 15.52 48.42
N GLU A 97 43.64 15.80 48.51
CA GLU A 97 44.54 15.75 47.37
C GLU A 97 46.00 15.58 47.81
N GLN A 98 46.81 14.84 47.06
CA GLN A 98 48.27 14.84 47.20
C GLN A 98 48.95 14.62 45.85
N GLY A 99 50.14 15.18 45.67
CA GLY A 99 50.88 15.06 44.41
C GLY A 99 52.15 15.89 44.43
N GLU A 100 52.58 16.33 43.26
CA GLU A 100 53.73 17.23 43.10
C GLU A 100 53.36 18.48 42.29
N PHE A 101 53.92 19.62 42.70
CA PHE A 101 53.94 20.84 41.90
C PHE A 101 55.30 21.01 41.19
N ASN A 102 55.29 21.41 39.93
CA ASN A 102 56.49 21.80 39.20
C ASN A 102 57.04 23.15 39.69
N SER A 103 58.16 23.62 39.11
CA SER A 103 58.79 24.89 39.48
C SER A 103 57.98 26.15 39.16
N GLN A 104 56.82 26.02 38.54
CA GLN A 104 55.91 27.11 38.19
C GLN A 104 54.61 27.06 39.00
N GLY A 105 54.50 26.19 40.01
CA GLY A 105 53.29 26.06 40.82
C GLY A 105 52.16 25.28 40.17
N GLN A 106 52.46 24.50 39.13
CA GLN A 106 51.45 23.71 38.43
C GLN A 106 51.57 22.24 38.81
N ARG A 107 50.43 21.56 38.95
CA ARG A 107 50.39 20.11 39.21
C ARG A 107 51.18 19.35 38.15
N GLN A 108 52.01 18.39 38.57
CA GLN A 108 52.87 17.59 37.73
C GLN A 108 52.93 16.16 38.22
N GLY A 109 53.01 15.21 37.29
CA GLY A 109 53.11 13.80 37.61
C GLY A 109 51.81 13.26 38.17
N LEU A 110 51.91 12.19 38.98
CA LEU A 110 50.74 11.51 39.53
C LEU A 110 50.16 12.31 40.70
N VAL A 111 48.93 12.78 40.54
CA VAL A 111 48.14 13.44 41.59
C VAL A 111 47.02 12.51 42.03
N LYS A 112 46.95 12.25 43.33
CA LYS A 112 45.89 11.46 43.96
C LYS A 112 44.83 12.38 44.53
N ILE A 113 43.61 12.24 44.07
CA ILE A 113 42.45 13.03 44.51
C ILE A 113 41.52 12.10 45.28
N TYR A 114 41.02 12.55 46.43
CA TYR A 114 40.16 11.78 47.32
C TYR A 114 38.75 12.40 47.36
N ASP A 115 37.75 11.60 47.70
CA ASP A 115 36.39 12.08 47.94
C ASP A 115 36.22 12.67 49.36
N GLY A 116 35.03 13.20 49.67
CA GLY A 116 34.74 13.78 50.98
C GLY A 116 34.75 12.78 52.16
N ALA A 117 34.88 11.48 51.89
CA ALA A 117 35.07 10.45 52.90
C ALA A 117 36.54 9.98 53.00
N GLY A 118 37.47 10.63 52.28
CA GLY A 118 38.90 10.32 52.28
C GLY A 118 39.26 9.09 51.46
N LYS A 119 38.37 8.61 50.59
CA LYS A 119 38.64 7.46 49.74
C LYS A 119 39.18 7.92 48.39
N LEU A 120 40.13 7.15 47.85
CA LEU A 120 40.76 7.50 46.57
C LEU A 120 39.68 7.57 45.47
N ASN A 121 39.60 8.71 44.80
CA ASN A 121 38.65 9.00 43.74
C ASN A 121 39.33 9.07 42.37
N CYS A 122 40.56 9.63 42.31
CA CYS A 122 41.37 9.62 41.08
C CYS A 122 42.85 9.40 41.34
N ASP A 123 43.47 8.53 40.55
CA ASP A 123 44.89 8.56 40.21
C ASP A 123 45.02 9.27 38.85
N CYS A 124 45.30 10.57 38.89
CA CYS A 124 45.26 11.46 37.74
C CYS A 124 46.68 11.90 37.37
N LEU A 125 47.12 11.63 36.15
CA LEU A 125 48.42 12.12 35.67
C LEU A 125 48.27 13.56 35.14
N PHE A 126 49.13 14.47 35.61
CA PHE A 126 49.19 15.87 35.20
C PHE A 126 50.51 16.20 34.50
N ASP A 127 50.45 17.04 33.47
CA ASP A 127 51.60 17.71 32.89
C ASP A 127 51.31 19.22 32.86
N LYS A 128 52.14 20.00 33.57
CA LYS A 128 52.04 21.47 33.65
C LYS A 128 50.62 21.97 33.99
N GLY A 129 49.98 21.33 34.95
CA GLY A 129 48.65 21.69 35.45
C GLY A 129 47.47 21.16 34.64
N VAL A 130 47.72 20.52 33.48
CA VAL A 130 46.68 19.90 32.64
C VAL A 130 46.69 18.39 32.86
N ARG A 131 45.52 17.74 32.92
CA ARG A 131 45.45 16.28 32.96
C ARG A 131 45.97 15.70 31.63
N GLN A 132 47.00 14.86 31.71
CA GLN A 132 47.75 14.35 30.56
C GLN A 132 48.14 12.90 30.85
N GLY A 133 47.96 12.01 29.88
CA GLY A 133 48.22 10.57 29.99
C GLY A 133 47.14 9.81 30.76
N LEU A 134 47.51 8.69 31.37
CA LEU A 134 46.57 7.75 31.99
C LEU A 134 45.88 8.35 33.22
N GLN A 135 44.56 8.31 33.21
CA GLN A 135 43.68 8.68 34.32
C GLN A 135 42.95 7.43 34.78
N ARG A 136 42.93 7.18 36.09
CA ARG A 136 42.13 6.12 36.71
C ARG A 136 41.21 6.74 37.74
N GLU A 137 39.92 6.59 37.54
CA GLU A 137 38.91 7.04 38.49
C GLU A 137 38.28 5.85 39.20
N TYR A 138 37.89 6.04 40.45
CA TYR A 138 37.43 4.98 41.35
C TYR A 138 36.04 5.30 41.92
N TYR A 139 35.33 4.26 42.33
CA TYR A 139 34.13 4.38 43.14
C TYR A 139 34.50 4.61 44.61
N GLY A 140 33.54 5.07 45.41
CA GLY A 140 33.71 5.22 46.86
C GLY A 140 33.90 3.89 47.62
N ASP A 141 33.94 2.73 46.97
CA ASP A 141 34.38 1.46 47.56
C ASP A 141 35.82 1.07 47.17
N GLY A 142 36.50 1.91 46.39
CA GLY A 142 37.87 1.71 45.90
C GLY A 142 37.97 0.90 44.61
N ARG A 143 36.86 0.41 44.04
CA ARG A 143 36.89 -0.28 42.74
C ARG A 143 37.10 0.70 41.60
N LEU A 144 37.82 0.27 40.55
CA LEU A 144 38.03 1.08 39.36
C LEU A 144 36.67 1.37 38.69
N LYS A 145 36.40 2.64 38.42
CA LYS A 145 35.20 3.15 37.76
C LYS A 145 35.45 3.35 36.27
N ARG A 146 36.57 3.97 35.92
CA ARG A 146 37.02 4.09 34.53
C ARG A 146 38.51 4.32 34.41
N GLU A 147 39.08 3.90 33.28
CA GLU A 147 40.43 4.26 32.84
C GLU A 147 40.40 4.86 31.44
N LEU A 148 41.14 5.95 31.23
CA LEU A 148 41.27 6.62 29.93
C LEU A 148 42.62 7.34 29.82
N VAL A 149 43.08 7.57 28.60
CA VAL A 149 44.28 8.35 28.32
C VAL A 149 43.85 9.72 27.80
N LEU A 150 44.39 10.80 28.37
CA LEU A 150 44.15 12.17 27.90
C LEU A 150 45.36 12.72 27.16
N HIS A 151 45.15 13.43 26.06
CA HIS A 151 46.19 14.24 25.41
C HIS A 151 45.64 15.65 25.19
N GLN A 152 46.30 16.66 25.75
CA GLN A 152 45.84 18.05 25.72
C GLN A 152 44.42 18.23 26.30
N GLY A 153 44.08 17.41 27.30
CA GLY A 153 42.77 17.42 27.96
C GLY A 153 41.68 16.60 27.26
N GLU A 154 41.91 16.14 26.04
CA GLU A 154 40.94 15.34 25.27
C GLU A 154 41.23 13.82 25.41
N PRO A 155 40.20 12.97 25.52
CA PRO A 155 40.37 11.52 25.49
C PRO A 155 40.97 11.02 24.17
N ILE A 156 41.97 10.14 24.27
CA ILE A 156 42.57 9.42 23.15
C ILE A 156 42.54 7.91 23.43
N GLU A 157 42.75 7.11 22.38
CA GLU A 157 42.76 5.64 22.45
C GLU A 157 41.41 5.07 22.93
N GLN A 158 41.42 3.98 23.71
CA GLN A 158 40.23 3.35 24.24
C GLN A 158 40.02 3.69 25.72
N GLU A 159 38.82 4.18 26.07
CA GLU A 159 38.36 4.32 27.46
C GLU A 159 37.65 3.04 27.90
N LYS A 160 37.95 2.54 29.10
CA LYS A 160 37.21 1.43 29.73
C LYS A 160 36.41 1.91 30.90
N VAL A 161 35.15 1.46 31.00
CA VAL A 161 34.23 1.82 32.06
C VAL A 161 33.69 0.58 32.73
N TYR A 162 33.75 0.56 34.06
CA TYR A 162 33.37 -0.56 34.91
C TYR A 162 32.11 -0.22 35.71
N SER A 163 31.41 -1.25 36.17
CA SER A 163 30.27 -1.13 37.10
C SER A 163 30.75 -1.01 38.55
N PRO A 164 29.89 -0.59 39.50
CA PRO A 164 30.21 -0.62 40.94
C PRO A 164 30.56 -2.03 41.47
N MET A 165 30.22 -3.09 40.75
CA MET A 165 30.58 -4.47 41.07
C MET A 165 31.95 -4.88 40.49
N GLY A 166 32.58 -4.04 39.67
CA GLY A 166 33.88 -4.29 39.03
C GLY A 166 33.81 -4.96 37.64
N HIS A 167 32.62 -5.25 37.12
CA HIS A 167 32.46 -5.80 35.77
C HIS A 167 32.67 -4.70 34.71
N LEU A 168 33.42 -4.99 33.65
CA LEU A 168 33.56 -4.11 32.49
C LEU A 168 32.19 -3.96 31.81
N VAL A 169 31.72 -2.72 31.64
CA VAL A 169 30.40 -2.41 31.07
C VAL A 169 30.52 -1.92 29.63
N ARG A 170 31.57 -1.14 29.33
CA ARG A 170 31.85 -0.67 27.98
C ARG A 170 33.31 -0.30 27.75
N GLU A 171 33.73 -0.42 26.50
CA GLU A 171 34.96 0.14 25.94
C GLU A 171 34.55 1.18 24.88
N LEU A 172 35.14 2.37 24.89
CA LEU A 172 34.82 3.47 23.98
C LEU A 172 36.06 3.89 23.20
N CYS A 173 35.96 3.90 21.88
CA CYS A 173 37.02 4.26 20.94
C CYS A 173 36.97 5.77 20.66
N HIS A 174 38.02 6.48 21.06
CA HIS A 174 38.13 7.93 20.87
C HIS A 174 38.94 8.30 19.62
N THR A 175 40.05 7.62 19.36
CA THR A 175 40.94 7.91 18.20
C THR A 175 41.52 6.63 17.58
N GLY A 176 41.94 6.70 16.31
CA GLY A 176 42.53 5.56 15.60
C GLY A 176 41.51 4.52 15.14
N LEU A 177 41.99 3.31 14.84
CA LEU A 177 41.17 2.18 14.42
C LEU A 177 40.90 1.25 15.62
N CYS A 178 39.72 1.36 16.20
CA CYS A 178 39.29 0.55 17.35
C CYS A 178 37.77 0.29 17.32
N SER A 179 37.24 -0.41 18.32
CA SER A 179 35.80 -0.65 18.45
C SER A 179 35.25 -0.02 19.73
N ASP A 180 34.03 0.52 19.66
CA ASP A 180 33.18 0.62 20.85
C ASP A 180 32.65 -0.78 21.18
N ARG A 181 32.66 -1.19 22.45
CA ARG A 181 32.09 -2.46 22.92
C ARG A 181 31.22 -2.26 24.14
N PHE A 182 30.09 -2.96 24.20
CA PHE A 182 29.16 -2.91 25.33
C PHE A 182 28.86 -4.32 25.82
N TYR A 183 28.74 -4.47 27.13
CA TYR A 183 28.56 -5.75 27.79
C TYR A 183 27.31 -5.76 28.66
N ASP A 184 26.67 -6.92 28.78
CA ASP A 184 25.59 -7.15 29.74
C ASP A 184 26.11 -7.38 31.16
N LYS A 185 25.19 -7.62 32.11
CA LYS A 185 25.53 -7.86 33.52
C LYS A 185 26.31 -9.17 33.73
N GLN A 186 26.29 -10.08 32.76
CA GLN A 186 27.02 -11.34 32.77
C GLN A 186 28.36 -11.24 32.03
N GLY A 187 28.71 -10.07 31.49
CA GLY A 187 29.95 -9.84 30.74
C GLY A 187 29.89 -10.32 29.28
N ARG A 188 28.69 -10.64 28.76
CA ARG A 188 28.52 -11.01 27.34
C ARG A 188 28.43 -9.74 26.50
N LEU A 189 29.07 -9.75 25.33
CA LEU A 189 29.01 -8.66 24.36
C LEU A 189 27.58 -8.47 23.87
N THR A 190 27.08 -7.24 23.87
CA THR A 190 25.75 -6.85 23.37
C THR A 190 25.83 -5.97 22.14
N MET A 191 26.93 -5.24 21.98
CA MET A 191 27.20 -4.39 20.82
C MET A 191 28.71 -4.23 20.62
N GLU A 192 29.11 -4.20 19.35
CA GLU A 192 30.45 -3.84 18.90
C GLU A 192 30.31 -2.97 17.66
N SER A 193 30.95 -1.81 17.68
CA SER A 193 30.91 -0.86 16.56
C SER A 193 32.34 -0.51 16.19
N GLN A 194 32.79 -0.99 15.03
CA GLN A 194 34.10 -0.63 14.50
C GLN A 194 34.12 0.86 14.16
N LYS A 195 35.19 1.54 14.55
CA LYS A 195 35.36 2.97 14.41
C LYS A 195 36.72 3.35 13.85
N ARG A 196 36.72 4.49 13.17
CA ARG A 196 37.91 5.21 12.72
C ARG A 196 37.78 6.65 13.18
N ASP A 197 38.71 7.08 14.04
CA ASP A 197 38.76 8.44 14.57
C ASP A 197 37.41 8.90 15.15
N GLY A 198 36.80 8.03 15.97
CA GLY A 198 35.53 8.27 16.66
C GLY A 198 34.26 8.06 15.82
N LEU A 199 34.37 7.97 14.49
CA LEU A 199 33.25 7.74 13.57
C LEU A 199 33.07 6.25 13.27
N LYS A 200 31.83 5.80 13.06
CA LYS A 200 31.54 4.40 12.65
C LYS A 200 32.22 4.11 11.31
N HIS A 201 33.03 3.06 11.27
CA HIS A 201 33.75 2.65 10.08
C HIS A 201 34.03 1.15 10.15
N GLY A 202 33.47 0.37 9.23
CA GLY A 202 33.49 -1.09 9.24
C GLY A 202 32.14 -1.66 9.67
N VAL A 203 32.13 -2.76 10.42
CA VAL A 203 30.90 -3.46 10.80
C VAL A 203 30.49 -3.12 12.23
N GLU A 204 29.21 -2.78 12.40
CA GLU A 204 28.53 -2.73 13.68
C GLU A 204 27.71 -4.01 13.87
N THR A 205 27.85 -4.67 15.01
CA THR A 205 27.18 -5.92 15.33
C THR A 205 26.44 -5.79 16.65
N PHE A 206 25.21 -6.30 16.70
CA PHE A 206 24.40 -6.39 17.91
C PHE A 206 24.14 -7.86 18.24
N TRP A 207 24.25 -8.19 19.52
CA TRP A 207 23.96 -9.53 20.02
C TRP A 207 22.78 -9.49 20.99
N ARG A 208 21.90 -10.47 20.88
CA ARG A 208 20.85 -10.77 21.86
C ARG A 208 21.07 -12.20 22.38
N ASP A 209 21.18 -12.32 23.71
CA ASP A 209 21.41 -13.59 24.40
C ASP A 209 22.61 -14.41 23.89
N GLY A 210 23.65 -13.70 23.40
CA GLY A 210 24.88 -14.31 22.87
C GLY A 210 24.84 -14.70 21.40
N GLN A 211 23.71 -14.49 20.71
CA GLN A 211 23.58 -14.70 19.27
C GLN A 211 23.54 -13.37 18.53
N VAL A 212 24.09 -13.33 17.31
CA VAL A 212 24.05 -12.14 16.45
C VAL A 212 22.60 -11.86 16.06
N GLU A 213 22.11 -10.68 16.39
CA GLU A 213 20.77 -10.21 16.01
C GLU A 213 20.83 -9.37 14.73
N VAL A 214 21.84 -8.52 14.62
CA VAL A 214 22.02 -7.57 13.50
C VAL A 214 23.50 -7.36 13.20
N THR A 215 23.84 -7.23 11.92
CA THR A 215 25.09 -6.62 11.45
C THR A 215 24.79 -5.50 10.46
N GLN A 216 25.55 -4.41 10.51
CA GLN A 216 25.41 -3.26 9.62
C GLN A 216 26.79 -2.70 9.26
N ALA A 217 27.08 -2.61 7.97
CA ALA A 217 28.29 -1.96 7.48
C ALA A 217 28.16 -0.43 7.43
N TYR A 218 29.24 0.26 7.81
CA TYR A 218 29.39 1.71 7.78
C TYR A 218 30.69 2.13 7.10
N LEU A 219 30.64 3.25 6.39
CA LEU A 219 31.80 3.94 5.85
C LEU A 219 31.74 5.41 6.29
N ASP A 220 32.70 5.82 7.12
CA ASP A 220 32.88 7.19 7.61
C ASP A 220 31.59 7.81 8.18
N GLY A 221 30.92 7.04 9.03
CA GLY A 221 29.71 7.43 9.75
C GLY A 221 28.39 7.15 9.01
N LYS A 222 28.44 6.77 7.72
CA LYS A 222 27.26 6.48 6.90
C LYS A 222 27.05 4.99 6.70
N GLN A 223 25.80 4.55 6.57
CA GLN A 223 25.48 3.17 6.20
C GLN A 223 25.91 2.91 4.77
N ASP A 224 26.86 1.99 4.59
CA ASP A 224 27.42 1.64 3.30
C ASP A 224 27.88 0.18 3.32
N GLY A 225 27.27 -0.65 2.45
CA GLY A 225 27.47 -2.09 2.41
C GLY A 225 26.24 -2.88 2.89
N ASP A 226 26.48 -4.10 3.34
CA ASP A 226 25.41 -5.02 3.71
C ASP A 226 24.85 -4.79 5.12
N TYR A 227 23.55 -5.04 5.25
CA TYR A 227 22.82 -5.15 6.50
C TYR A 227 22.21 -6.54 6.59
N PHE A 228 22.45 -7.23 7.70
CA PHE A 228 21.79 -8.48 8.01
C PHE A 228 21.04 -8.37 9.33
N ALA A 229 19.83 -8.93 9.36
CA ALA A 229 19.13 -9.23 10.60
C ALA A 229 18.84 -10.72 10.66
N TYR A 230 18.86 -11.31 11.85
CA TYR A 230 18.71 -12.74 12.06
C TYR A 230 17.50 -13.06 12.94
N PHE A 231 16.92 -14.24 12.73
CA PHE A 231 15.94 -14.83 13.65
C PHE A 231 16.65 -15.46 14.87
N PRO A 232 15.93 -15.73 15.97
CA PRO A 232 16.50 -16.41 17.14
C PRO A 232 17.02 -17.83 16.87
N ASN A 233 16.68 -18.43 15.72
CA ASN A 233 17.21 -19.71 15.27
C ASN A 233 18.53 -19.58 14.48
N GLY A 234 19.05 -18.36 14.32
CA GLY A 234 20.28 -18.05 13.58
C GLY A 234 20.11 -17.91 12.06
N GLN A 235 18.91 -18.13 11.51
CA GLN A 235 18.65 -17.94 10.08
C GLN A 235 18.50 -16.46 9.73
N ILE A 236 18.85 -16.08 8.50
CA ILE A 236 18.72 -14.71 8.03
C ILE A 236 17.24 -14.34 7.95
N LYS A 237 16.89 -13.23 8.58
CA LYS A 237 15.56 -12.59 8.53
C LYS A 237 15.51 -11.53 7.44
N GLN A 238 16.57 -10.74 7.32
CA GLN A 238 16.68 -9.66 6.34
C GLN A 238 18.11 -9.58 5.81
N HIS A 239 18.25 -9.30 4.52
CA HIS A 239 19.49 -8.90 3.88
C HIS A 239 19.21 -7.69 3.00
N HIS A 240 19.71 -6.52 3.42
CA HIS A 240 19.54 -5.26 2.71
C HIS A 240 20.90 -4.70 2.32
N ARG A 241 20.94 -3.97 1.21
CA ARG A 241 22.16 -3.32 0.73
C ARG A 241 22.00 -1.81 0.78
N TRP A 242 22.98 -1.15 1.38
CA TRP A 242 23.02 0.29 1.60
C TRP A 242 24.19 0.92 0.84
N GLN A 243 24.00 2.16 0.41
CA GLN A 243 25.04 3.01 -0.15
C GLN A 243 24.72 4.46 0.25
N ASN A 244 25.67 5.12 0.93
CA ASN A 244 25.49 6.49 1.43
C ASN A 244 24.15 6.74 2.15
N ASP A 245 23.77 5.89 3.11
CA ASP A 245 22.51 5.96 3.88
C ASP A 245 21.22 5.66 3.10
N PHE A 246 21.31 5.22 1.85
CA PHE A 246 20.14 4.80 1.05
C PHE A 246 20.20 3.31 0.71
N LYS A 247 19.05 2.63 0.75
CA LYS A 247 18.95 1.26 0.24
C LYS A 247 19.07 1.25 -1.29
N VAL A 248 19.90 0.36 -1.82
CA VAL A 248 20.16 0.24 -3.26
C VAL A 248 20.23 -1.22 -3.68
N GLY A 249 19.84 -1.52 -4.92
CA GLY A 249 19.90 -2.88 -5.44
C GLY A 249 18.93 -3.82 -4.73
N GLU A 250 19.35 -5.06 -4.50
CA GLU A 250 18.48 -6.13 -4.01
C GLU A 250 18.29 -6.12 -2.49
N GLN A 251 17.02 -6.20 -2.06
CA GLN A 251 16.58 -6.27 -0.68
C GLN A 251 15.78 -7.56 -0.48
N LEU A 252 16.18 -8.39 0.48
CA LEU A 252 15.61 -9.70 0.72
C LEU A 252 15.07 -9.79 2.15
N ASN A 253 13.86 -10.31 2.30
CA ASN A 253 13.31 -10.72 3.59
C ASN A 253 12.90 -12.19 3.52
N TYR A 254 13.07 -12.91 4.61
CA TYR A 254 12.82 -14.34 4.71
C TYR A 254 11.80 -14.65 5.81
N PHE A 255 11.16 -15.80 5.69
CA PHE A 255 10.42 -16.45 6.77
C PHE A 255 11.39 -17.13 7.74
N GLU A 256 10.92 -17.49 8.93
CA GLU A 256 11.75 -18.10 9.98
C GLU A 256 12.28 -19.50 9.61
N ASP A 257 11.72 -20.14 8.58
CA ASP A 257 12.22 -21.40 8.03
C ASP A 257 13.25 -21.23 6.90
N GLY A 258 13.62 -19.99 6.58
CA GLY A 258 14.62 -19.63 5.58
C GLY A 258 14.07 -19.46 4.16
N ARG A 259 12.77 -19.67 3.94
CA ARG A 259 12.14 -19.40 2.64
C ARG A 259 12.05 -17.89 2.39
N LEU A 260 12.24 -17.49 1.14
CA LEU A 260 12.14 -16.08 0.73
C LEU A 260 10.69 -15.59 0.89
N ALA A 261 10.49 -14.51 1.64
CA ALA A 261 9.20 -13.87 1.86
C ALA A 261 8.98 -12.67 0.92
N LYS A 262 10.03 -11.89 0.68
CA LYS A 262 10.00 -10.69 -0.14
C LYS A 262 11.34 -10.47 -0.82
N ARG A 263 11.30 -10.13 -2.11
CA ARG A 263 12.44 -9.64 -2.90
C ARG A 263 12.08 -8.32 -3.55
N GLU A 264 12.88 -7.30 -3.28
CA GLU A 264 12.68 -5.94 -3.79
C GLU A 264 13.96 -5.45 -4.46
N ILE A 265 13.86 -4.94 -5.68
CA ILE A 265 14.98 -4.35 -6.42
C ILE A 265 14.76 -2.85 -6.47
N LEU A 266 15.75 -2.10 -5.98
CA LEU A 266 15.75 -0.64 -5.96
C LEU A 266 16.72 -0.07 -7.00
N ASP A 267 16.36 1.05 -7.62
CA ASP A 267 17.27 1.83 -8.45
C ASP A 267 18.28 2.64 -7.60
N GLY A 268 19.22 3.34 -8.26
CA GLY A 268 20.23 4.17 -7.58
C GLY A 268 19.68 5.39 -6.84
N ARG A 269 18.36 5.64 -6.88
CA ARG A 269 17.66 6.68 -6.14
C ARG A 269 16.76 6.09 -5.04
N GLY A 270 16.82 4.78 -4.80
CA GLY A 270 16.00 4.08 -3.82
C GLY A 270 14.55 3.84 -4.24
N ARG A 271 14.20 3.97 -5.53
CA ARG A 271 12.86 3.69 -6.04
C ARG A 271 12.73 2.21 -6.41
N THR A 272 11.61 1.59 -6.08
CA THR A 272 11.33 0.18 -6.40
C THR A 272 11.16 -0.03 -7.90
N LEU A 273 11.97 -0.89 -8.50
CA LEU A 273 11.83 -1.35 -9.90
C LEU A 273 11.03 -2.66 -9.99
N SER A 274 11.24 -3.55 -9.02
CA SER A 274 10.59 -4.87 -8.97
C SER A 274 10.35 -5.28 -7.53
N LEU A 275 9.18 -5.83 -7.24
CA LEU A 275 8.81 -6.38 -5.95
C LEU A 275 8.11 -7.72 -6.16
N VAL A 276 8.66 -8.80 -5.59
CA VAL A 276 8.05 -10.13 -5.58
C VAL A 276 7.83 -10.54 -4.13
N GLU A 277 6.63 -11.04 -3.84
CA GLU A 277 6.25 -11.48 -2.51
C GLU A 277 5.65 -12.88 -2.53
N TYR A 278 6.01 -13.64 -1.51
CA TYR A 278 5.72 -15.05 -1.36
C TYR A 278 4.89 -15.28 -0.10
N ARG A 279 4.10 -16.35 -0.10
CA ARG A 279 3.44 -16.87 1.09
C ARG A 279 4.41 -17.76 1.85
N GLU A 280 4.08 -18.04 3.11
CA GLU A 280 4.87 -18.97 3.94
C GLU A 280 5.04 -20.33 3.27
N ASN A 281 4.05 -20.84 2.53
CA ASN A 281 4.18 -22.10 1.80
C ASN A 281 5.15 -22.05 0.59
N GLY A 282 5.75 -20.90 0.27
CA GLY A 282 6.66 -20.68 -0.85
C GLY A 282 5.98 -20.28 -2.15
N GLU A 283 4.64 -20.26 -2.22
CA GLU A 283 3.93 -19.82 -3.41
C GLU A 283 4.07 -18.30 -3.59
N ARG A 284 4.37 -17.88 -4.82
CA ARG A 284 4.25 -16.46 -5.21
C ARG A 284 2.80 -16.04 -5.02
N TYR A 285 2.56 -14.86 -4.45
CA TYR A 285 1.20 -14.32 -4.34
C TYR A 285 1.05 -12.96 -5.02
N ARG A 286 2.13 -12.17 -5.12
CA ARG A 286 2.12 -10.86 -5.75
C ARG A 286 3.48 -10.53 -6.36
N GLU A 287 3.42 -9.86 -7.50
CA GLU A 287 4.57 -9.27 -8.18
C GLU A 287 4.17 -7.87 -8.65
N THR A 288 5.07 -6.90 -8.53
CA THR A 288 4.89 -5.53 -9.00
C THR A 288 6.16 -5.07 -9.69
N GLU A 289 6.03 -4.59 -10.92
CA GLU A 289 7.09 -3.98 -11.72
C GLU A 289 6.76 -2.50 -11.93
N TYR A 290 7.79 -1.65 -11.87
CA TYR A 290 7.70 -0.23 -12.18
C TYR A 290 8.69 0.12 -13.27
N ASP A 291 8.21 0.81 -14.30
CA ASP A 291 9.05 1.50 -15.27
C ASP A 291 8.88 3.02 -15.08
N TYR A 292 10.00 3.70 -14.86
CA TYR A 292 10.05 5.14 -14.61
C TYR A 292 10.61 5.85 -15.85
N SER A 293 9.72 6.50 -16.59
CA SER A 293 10.08 7.28 -17.76
C SER A 293 10.76 8.62 -17.40
N ALA A 294 11.46 9.22 -18.35
CA ALA A 294 12.17 10.50 -18.16
C ALA A 294 11.21 11.70 -18.03
N ASP A 295 10.04 11.62 -18.67
CA ASP A 295 8.95 12.60 -18.60
C ASP A 295 8.11 12.48 -17.31
N GLY A 296 8.42 11.51 -16.46
CA GLY A 296 7.79 11.33 -15.15
C GLY A 296 6.54 10.45 -15.16
N ASP A 297 6.17 9.85 -16.31
CA ASP A 297 5.19 8.76 -16.32
C ASP A 297 5.76 7.54 -15.58
N VAL A 298 4.86 6.83 -14.92
CA VAL A 298 5.18 5.59 -14.22
C VAL A 298 4.24 4.53 -14.73
N GLN A 299 4.81 3.55 -15.44
CA GLN A 299 4.10 2.34 -15.75
C GLN A 299 4.21 1.40 -14.55
N GLU A 300 3.07 0.94 -14.05
CA GLU A 300 2.99 -0.04 -12.97
C GLU A 300 2.31 -1.30 -13.51
N VAL A 301 2.98 -2.45 -13.42
CA VAL A 301 2.40 -3.77 -13.72
C VAL A 301 2.34 -4.58 -12.45
N ARG A 302 1.13 -4.98 -12.02
CA ARG A 302 0.91 -5.78 -10.82
C ARG A 302 0.27 -7.11 -11.19
N ARG A 303 0.93 -8.21 -10.84
CA ARG A 303 0.47 -9.59 -11.05
C ARG A 303 0.11 -10.24 -9.72
N PHE A 304 -1.03 -10.93 -9.69
CA PHE A 304 -1.52 -11.66 -8.53
C PHE A 304 -1.67 -13.12 -8.88
N TYR A 305 -1.26 -13.97 -7.95
CA TYR A 305 -1.23 -15.41 -8.13
C TYR A 305 -2.15 -16.08 -7.10
N HIS A 306 -2.88 -17.09 -7.55
CA HIS A 306 -3.72 -17.94 -6.71
C HIS A 306 -3.38 -19.41 -7.00
N ARG A 307 -3.03 -20.18 -5.96
CA ARG A 307 -2.60 -21.60 -6.08
C ARG A 307 -1.51 -21.79 -7.15
N GLY A 308 -0.50 -20.91 -7.15
CA GLY A 308 0.61 -20.94 -8.10
C GLY A 308 0.33 -20.39 -9.50
N SER A 309 -0.93 -20.11 -9.86
CA SER A 309 -1.31 -19.63 -11.21
C SER A 309 -1.63 -18.14 -11.21
N LEU A 310 -1.28 -17.44 -12.29
CA LEU A 310 -1.67 -16.03 -12.49
C LEU A 310 -3.21 -15.94 -12.52
N SER A 311 -3.79 -15.15 -11.62
CA SER A 311 -5.25 -14.96 -11.52
C SER A 311 -5.68 -13.55 -11.91
N LYS A 312 -4.80 -12.57 -11.77
CA LYS A 312 -5.10 -11.17 -12.12
C LYS A 312 -3.84 -10.39 -12.46
N GLN A 313 -3.92 -9.57 -13.49
CA GLN A 313 -2.93 -8.56 -13.85
C GLN A 313 -3.59 -7.19 -13.87
N ILE A 314 -2.89 -6.18 -13.36
CA ILE A 314 -3.31 -4.77 -13.41
C ILE A 314 -2.14 -3.97 -13.98
N GLU A 315 -2.39 -3.24 -15.05
CA GLU A 315 -1.43 -2.34 -15.67
C GLU A 315 -1.96 -0.91 -15.57
N LYS A 316 -1.07 0.05 -15.31
CA LYS A 316 -1.43 1.47 -15.19
C LYS A 316 -0.34 2.35 -15.74
N HIS A 317 -0.75 3.46 -16.36
CA HIS A 317 0.11 4.60 -16.67
C HIS A 317 -0.44 5.81 -15.93
N LYS A 318 0.37 6.43 -15.09
CA LYS A 318 -0.10 7.47 -14.16
C LYS A 318 -0.45 8.77 -14.88
N LEU A 319 0.41 9.24 -15.79
CA LEU A 319 0.19 10.51 -16.48
C LEU A 319 -0.96 10.43 -17.48
N SER A 320 -1.05 9.34 -18.25
CA SER A 320 -2.14 9.16 -19.21
C SER A 320 -3.46 8.73 -18.56
N GLN A 321 -3.48 8.40 -17.27
CA GLN A 321 -4.66 7.85 -16.57
C GLN A 321 -5.22 6.58 -17.27
N TRP A 322 -4.36 5.83 -17.96
CA TRP A 322 -4.70 4.56 -18.59
C TRP A 322 -4.59 3.43 -17.57
N ARG A 323 -5.52 2.48 -17.62
CA ARG A 323 -5.52 1.30 -16.77
C ARG A 323 -6.12 0.10 -17.50
N LEU A 324 -5.47 -1.05 -17.39
CA LEU A 324 -5.94 -2.33 -17.88
C LEU A 324 -5.99 -3.34 -16.73
N VAL A 325 -7.09 -4.06 -16.60
CA VAL A 325 -7.26 -5.17 -15.66
C VAL A 325 -7.60 -6.42 -16.42
N THR A 326 -6.80 -7.47 -16.25
CA THR A 326 -7.02 -8.78 -16.87
C THR A 326 -7.15 -9.83 -15.78
N GLN A 327 -8.17 -10.68 -15.88
CA GLN A 327 -8.46 -11.76 -14.96
C GLN A 327 -8.36 -13.10 -15.68
N TYR A 328 -7.77 -14.07 -15.00
CA TYR A 328 -7.42 -15.37 -15.54
C TYR A 328 -8.04 -16.49 -14.70
N HIS A 329 -8.46 -17.54 -15.39
CA HIS A 329 -8.89 -18.82 -14.81
C HIS A 329 -8.35 -19.94 -15.69
N ASP A 330 -7.63 -20.89 -15.09
CA ASP A 330 -6.94 -21.99 -15.80
C ASP A 330 -6.09 -21.51 -17.00
N GLY A 331 -5.37 -20.39 -16.82
CA GLY A 331 -4.52 -19.78 -17.85
C GLY A 331 -5.26 -19.05 -18.98
N LYS A 332 -6.60 -19.03 -18.97
CA LYS A 332 -7.42 -18.33 -19.97
C LYS A 332 -7.94 -17.00 -19.43
N VAL A 333 -8.05 -16.00 -20.30
CA VAL A 333 -8.64 -14.70 -19.95
C VAL A 333 -10.17 -14.87 -19.80
N ILE A 334 -10.67 -14.60 -18.59
CA ILE A 334 -12.11 -14.62 -18.27
C ILE A 334 -12.65 -13.22 -17.96
N GLY A 335 -11.77 -12.24 -17.75
CA GLY A 335 -12.14 -10.86 -17.54
C GLY A 335 -11.09 -9.93 -18.13
N ARG A 336 -11.53 -8.86 -18.79
CA ARG A 336 -10.67 -7.78 -19.29
C ARG A 336 -11.44 -6.48 -19.16
N GLU A 337 -10.82 -5.46 -18.59
CA GLU A 337 -11.39 -4.12 -18.52
C GLU A 337 -10.29 -3.08 -18.73
N GLU A 338 -10.46 -2.26 -19.76
CA GLU A 338 -9.52 -1.20 -20.12
C GLU A 338 -10.21 0.15 -20.00
N THR A 339 -9.53 1.11 -19.36
CA THR A 339 -10.06 2.44 -19.10
C THR A 339 -9.05 3.52 -19.40
N GLN A 340 -9.52 4.59 -20.03
CA GLN A 340 -8.78 5.83 -20.30
C GLN A 340 -9.48 6.98 -19.56
N ALA A 341 -8.78 7.69 -18.68
CA ALA A 341 -9.36 8.74 -17.83
C ALA A 341 -10.65 8.30 -17.11
N GLY A 342 -10.69 7.03 -16.66
CA GLY A 342 -11.84 6.44 -15.95
C GLY A 342 -13.00 5.96 -16.82
N LYS A 343 -12.97 6.17 -18.14
CA LYS A 343 -14.00 5.69 -19.09
C LYS A 343 -13.56 4.40 -19.76
N LEU A 344 -14.49 3.46 -19.97
CA LEU A 344 -14.20 2.22 -20.70
C LEU A 344 -13.75 2.53 -22.13
N THR A 345 -12.68 1.85 -22.55
CA THR A 345 -12.15 1.94 -23.92
C THR A 345 -11.61 0.58 -24.33
N GLY A 346 -11.57 0.27 -25.63
CA GLY A 346 -11.08 -1.00 -26.14
C GLY A 346 -11.96 -2.19 -25.73
N LEU A 347 -11.37 -3.38 -25.67
CA LEU A 347 -12.09 -4.63 -25.44
C LEU A 347 -12.42 -4.86 -23.96
N LYS A 348 -13.70 -5.01 -23.62
CA LYS A 348 -14.15 -5.59 -22.35
C LYS A 348 -14.47 -7.06 -22.53
N ILE A 349 -13.96 -7.90 -21.63
CA ILE A 349 -14.33 -9.32 -21.51
C ILE A 349 -14.99 -9.52 -20.16
N ALA A 350 -16.15 -10.17 -20.14
CA ALA A 350 -16.82 -10.63 -18.94
C ALA A 350 -17.19 -12.10 -19.09
N ALA A 351 -17.04 -12.88 -18.03
CA ALA A 351 -17.41 -14.29 -18.05
C ALA A 351 -18.12 -14.69 -16.75
N LYS A 352 -18.89 -15.77 -16.83
CA LYS A 352 -19.46 -16.44 -15.67
C LYS A 352 -18.96 -17.87 -15.62
N LEU A 353 -18.49 -18.29 -14.45
CA LEU A 353 -18.20 -19.69 -14.15
C LEU A 353 -19.42 -20.33 -13.48
N ASP A 354 -19.63 -21.63 -13.71
CA ASP A 354 -20.63 -22.44 -13.04
C ASP A 354 -20.15 -22.91 -11.65
N ARG A 355 -20.97 -23.71 -10.96
CA ARG A 355 -20.62 -24.25 -9.62
C ARG A 355 -19.44 -25.23 -9.62
N LYS A 356 -19.06 -25.75 -10.79
CA LYS A 356 -17.92 -26.66 -11.00
C LYS A 356 -16.72 -25.91 -11.59
N GLU A 357 -16.72 -24.58 -11.52
CA GLU A 357 -15.69 -23.69 -12.08
C GLU A 357 -15.48 -23.82 -13.59
N LYS A 358 -16.48 -24.34 -14.32
CA LYS A 358 -16.48 -24.36 -15.80
C LYS A 358 -17.09 -23.09 -16.36
N LEU A 359 -16.60 -22.65 -17.52
CA LEU A 359 -17.16 -21.50 -18.21
C LEU A 359 -18.63 -21.75 -18.56
N ALA A 360 -19.54 -20.87 -18.10
CA ALA A 360 -20.96 -20.90 -18.44
C ALA A 360 -21.23 -20.03 -19.68
N TRP A 361 -20.65 -18.83 -19.70
CA TRP A 361 -20.65 -17.95 -20.86
C TRP A 361 -19.47 -16.96 -20.78
N LEU A 362 -19.12 -16.40 -21.94
CA LEU A 362 -18.15 -15.33 -22.09
C LEU A 362 -18.70 -14.29 -23.07
N GLU A 363 -18.55 -13.02 -22.73
CA GLU A 363 -19.03 -11.86 -23.46
C GLU A 363 -17.87 -10.92 -23.75
N LYS A 364 -17.77 -10.46 -24.99
CA LYS A 364 -16.75 -9.55 -25.51
C LYS A 364 -17.44 -8.34 -26.10
N ILE A 365 -17.11 -7.15 -25.65
CA ILE A 365 -17.71 -5.90 -26.17
C ILE A 365 -16.63 -4.84 -26.27
N HIS A 366 -16.52 -4.16 -27.40
CA HIS A 366 -15.62 -3.01 -27.56
C HIS A 366 -16.28 -1.71 -27.09
N TYR A 367 -15.48 -0.82 -26.52
CA TYR A 367 -15.90 0.47 -25.99
C TYR A 367 -15.06 1.61 -26.56
N ARG A 368 -15.68 2.78 -26.66
CA ARG A 368 -15.01 4.07 -26.89
C ARG A 368 -15.66 5.12 -26.01
N ASP A 369 -14.86 5.79 -25.20
CA ASP A 369 -15.30 6.84 -24.27
C ASP A 369 -16.47 6.44 -23.36
N GLY A 370 -16.50 5.18 -22.91
CA GLY A 370 -17.53 4.63 -22.02
C GLY A 370 -18.76 4.06 -22.72
N LEU A 371 -18.90 4.24 -24.04
CA LEU A 371 -20.03 3.75 -24.83
C LEU A 371 -19.63 2.51 -25.62
N ARG A 372 -20.55 1.55 -25.82
CA ARG A 372 -20.28 0.38 -26.68
C ARG A 372 -20.02 0.86 -28.11
N HIS A 373 -18.89 0.47 -28.67
CA HIS A 373 -18.45 0.90 -29.99
C HIS A 373 -17.52 -0.14 -30.61
N GLY A 374 -17.94 -0.74 -31.72
CA GLY A 374 -17.26 -1.83 -32.40
C GLY A 374 -17.89 -3.21 -32.11
N PRO A 375 -17.15 -4.30 -32.35
CA PRO A 375 -17.66 -5.66 -32.26
C PRO A 375 -18.14 -6.05 -30.87
N ALA A 376 -19.26 -6.79 -30.83
CA ALA A 376 -19.82 -7.40 -29.64
C ALA A 376 -20.23 -8.85 -29.91
N GLU A 377 -19.91 -9.74 -28.98
CA GLU A 377 -20.21 -11.17 -29.09
C GLU A 377 -20.41 -11.78 -27.71
N LYS A 378 -21.36 -12.70 -27.60
CA LYS A 378 -21.53 -13.55 -26.42
C LYS A 378 -21.66 -15.00 -26.83
N ARG A 379 -20.89 -15.86 -26.15
CA ARG A 379 -20.90 -17.32 -26.37
C ARG A 379 -21.06 -18.09 -25.07
N GLY A 380 -21.66 -19.27 -25.16
CA GLY A 380 -21.70 -20.26 -24.08
C GLY A 380 -20.32 -20.90 -23.85
N GLY A 381 -20.17 -21.60 -22.73
CA GLY A 381 -18.95 -22.36 -22.43
C GLY A 381 -18.63 -23.48 -23.42
N ASP A 382 -19.65 -23.97 -24.12
CA ASP A 382 -19.59 -24.93 -25.24
C ASP A 382 -19.38 -24.25 -26.60
N ASN A 383 -19.09 -22.95 -26.61
CA ASN A 383 -18.91 -22.11 -27.79
C ASN A 383 -20.20 -21.83 -28.60
N SER A 384 -21.38 -22.22 -28.09
CA SER A 384 -22.68 -21.85 -28.66
C SER A 384 -22.83 -20.33 -28.74
N LEU A 385 -23.35 -19.81 -29.85
CA LEU A 385 -23.58 -18.38 -30.01
C LEU A 385 -24.82 -17.97 -29.21
N PHE A 386 -24.76 -16.83 -28.51
CA PHE A 386 -25.92 -16.14 -27.96
C PHE A 386 -26.27 -14.93 -28.81
N TYR A 387 -25.27 -14.12 -29.12
CA TYR A 387 -25.39 -13.06 -30.10
C TYR A 387 -24.01 -12.64 -30.64
N GLN A 388 -24.01 -12.06 -31.83
CA GLN A 388 -22.89 -11.31 -32.40
C GLN A 388 -23.42 -10.16 -33.24
N GLY A 389 -22.68 -9.05 -33.25
CA GLY A 389 -22.99 -7.86 -34.04
C GLY A 389 -22.04 -6.73 -33.69
N GLU A 390 -22.41 -5.50 -34.08
CA GLU A 390 -21.61 -4.32 -33.82
C GLU A 390 -22.43 -3.21 -33.17
N TYR A 391 -21.77 -2.42 -32.32
CA TYR A 391 -22.34 -1.20 -31.75
C TYR A 391 -21.67 0.03 -32.35
N ALA A 392 -22.44 1.11 -32.52
CA ALA A 392 -21.94 2.45 -32.74
C ALA A 392 -22.50 3.40 -31.68
N LEU A 393 -21.68 3.71 -30.67
CA LEU A 393 -22.06 4.64 -29.58
C LEU A 393 -23.36 4.18 -28.89
N ASP A 394 -23.33 2.96 -28.36
CA ASP A 394 -24.43 2.24 -27.71
C ASP A 394 -25.63 1.83 -28.58
N LYS A 395 -25.65 2.19 -29.86
CA LYS A 395 -26.68 1.75 -30.81
C LYS A 395 -26.24 0.49 -31.54
N PRO A 396 -27.07 -0.57 -31.64
CA PRO A 396 -26.76 -1.70 -32.51
C PRO A 396 -26.72 -1.22 -33.97
N VAL A 397 -25.75 -1.67 -34.75
CA VAL A 397 -25.63 -1.32 -36.17
C VAL A 397 -25.22 -2.55 -36.97
N GLY A 398 -25.49 -2.55 -38.27
CA GLY A 398 -25.11 -3.62 -39.18
C GLY A 398 -25.86 -4.91 -38.91
N ASP A 399 -25.26 -6.02 -39.32
CA ASP A 399 -25.87 -7.34 -39.21
C ASP A 399 -25.73 -7.91 -37.79
N TRP A 400 -26.85 -8.40 -37.26
CA TRP A 400 -26.95 -9.03 -35.97
C TRP A 400 -27.44 -10.46 -36.13
N GLN A 401 -26.72 -11.37 -35.48
CA GLN A 401 -27.15 -12.76 -35.33
C GLN A 401 -27.35 -13.03 -33.84
N MET A 402 -28.50 -13.58 -33.49
CA MET A 402 -28.86 -13.94 -32.12
C MET A 402 -29.34 -15.38 -32.07
N GLN A 403 -29.09 -16.06 -30.97
CA GLN A 403 -29.49 -17.42 -30.77
C GLN A 403 -29.90 -17.64 -29.31
N THR A 404 -31.09 -18.21 -29.14
CA THR A 404 -31.57 -18.75 -27.88
C THR A 404 -31.57 -20.28 -27.97
N ARG A 405 -32.09 -20.95 -26.93
CA ARG A 405 -32.29 -22.39 -26.98
C ARG A 405 -33.25 -22.81 -28.11
N GLU A 406 -34.26 -22.00 -28.38
CA GLU A 406 -35.39 -22.37 -29.24
C GLU A 406 -35.36 -21.69 -30.62
N MET A 407 -34.60 -20.58 -30.75
CA MET A 407 -34.66 -19.72 -31.93
C MET A 407 -33.29 -19.19 -32.36
N ARG A 408 -33.13 -18.99 -33.67
CA ARG A 408 -32.02 -18.22 -34.27
C ARG A 408 -32.59 -17.06 -35.07
N THR A 409 -32.00 -15.88 -34.91
CA THR A 409 -32.50 -14.64 -35.50
C THR A 409 -31.37 -13.93 -36.23
N TRP A 410 -31.67 -13.44 -37.42
CA TRP A 410 -30.84 -12.54 -38.22
C TRP A 410 -31.61 -11.26 -38.48
N CYS A 411 -30.96 -10.12 -38.28
CA CYS A 411 -31.53 -8.82 -38.59
C CYS A 411 -30.42 -7.82 -38.93
N HIS A 412 -30.80 -6.69 -39.51
CA HIS A 412 -29.91 -5.58 -39.79
C HIS A 412 -30.40 -4.30 -39.12
N TYR A 413 -29.47 -3.51 -38.58
CA TYR A 413 -29.76 -2.22 -37.96
C TYR A 413 -29.06 -1.07 -38.71
N ASN A 414 -29.81 0.00 -38.98
CA ASN A 414 -29.27 1.23 -39.56
C ASN A 414 -28.40 2.01 -38.56
N GLY A 415 -27.79 3.11 -38.99
CA GLY A 415 -26.92 3.96 -38.14
C GLY A 415 -27.62 4.63 -36.95
N GLN A 416 -28.96 4.64 -36.93
CA GLN A 416 -29.78 5.16 -35.83
C GLN A 416 -30.10 4.07 -34.80
N GLY A 417 -29.77 2.80 -35.06
CA GLY A 417 -30.08 1.67 -34.20
C GLY A 417 -31.49 1.12 -34.39
N GLN A 418 -32.09 1.37 -35.55
CA GLN A 418 -33.43 0.90 -35.91
C GLN A 418 -33.30 -0.29 -36.88
N LEU A 419 -34.24 -1.25 -36.81
CA LEU A 419 -34.30 -2.35 -37.77
C LEU A 419 -34.49 -1.80 -39.19
N ASP A 420 -33.67 -2.27 -40.12
CA ASP A 420 -33.70 -1.82 -41.50
C ASP A 420 -33.28 -3.00 -42.40
N GLY A 421 -34.18 -3.47 -43.26
CA GLY A 421 -33.99 -4.71 -44.03
C GLY A 421 -34.75 -5.92 -43.46
N GLU A 422 -34.30 -7.13 -43.83
CA GLU A 422 -34.97 -8.38 -43.45
C GLU A 422 -34.67 -8.78 -42.00
N TYR A 423 -35.72 -9.03 -41.22
CA TYR A 423 -35.69 -9.74 -39.95
C TYR A 423 -36.15 -11.17 -40.19
N LEU A 424 -35.28 -12.13 -39.93
CA LEU A 424 -35.53 -13.55 -40.09
C LEU A 424 -35.35 -14.27 -38.76
N SER A 425 -36.39 -14.94 -38.28
CA SER A 425 -36.35 -15.81 -37.10
C SER A 425 -36.67 -17.25 -37.50
N LEU A 426 -35.80 -18.18 -37.14
CA LEU A 426 -35.93 -19.62 -37.37
C LEU A 426 -36.07 -20.38 -36.05
N GLY A 427 -36.84 -21.46 -36.05
CA GLY A 427 -36.99 -22.37 -34.91
C GLY A 427 -35.88 -23.42 -34.81
N GLU A 428 -36.07 -24.38 -33.90
CA GLU A 428 -35.13 -25.48 -33.65
C GLU A 428 -34.88 -26.38 -34.88
N SER A 429 -35.87 -26.52 -35.77
CA SER A 429 -35.83 -27.37 -36.96
C SER A 429 -35.58 -26.59 -38.26
N ASP A 430 -34.97 -25.40 -38.16
CA ASP A 430 -34.74 -24.47 -39.30
C ASP A 430 -36.02 -23.97 -39.99
N GLN A 431 -37.19 -24.18 -39.39
CA GLN A 431 -38.44 -23.64 -39.90
C GLN A 431 -38.53 -22.13 -39.68
N VAL A 432 -39.05 -21.40 -40.66
CA VAL A 432 -39.28 -19.95 -40.54
C VAL A 432 -40.38 -19.72 -39.53
N LEU A 433 -40.09 -18.96 -38.46
CA LEU A 433 -41.05 -18.49 -37.48
C LEU A 433 -41.52 -17.08 -37.82
N GLU A 434 -40.58 -16.19 -38.16
CA GLU A 434 -40.88 -14.82 -38.58
C GLU A 434 -39.99 -14.43 -39.77
N ARG A 435 -40.58 -13.76 -40.76
CA ARG A 435 -39.87 -13.08 -41.84
C ARG A 435 -40.54 -11.74 -42.09
N ILE A 436 -39.89 -10.66 -41.68
CA ILE A 436 -40.46 -9.32 -41.70
C ILE A 436 -39.44 -8.36 -42.30
N ASN A 437 -39.84 -7.56 -43.28
CA ASN A 437 -39.03 -6.47 -43.77
C ASN A 437 -39.31 -5.20 -42.96
N TYR A 438 -38.27 -4.49 -42.58
CA TYR A 438 -38.32 -3.23 -41.87
C TYR A 438 -37.68 -2.11 -42.70
N GLN A 439 -38.16 -0.89 -42.50
CA GLN A 439 -37.55 0.34 -42.97
C GLN A 439 -37.58 1.36 -41.82
N ASP A 440 -36.41 1.84 -41.40
CA ASP A 440 -36.27 2.82 -40.31
C ASP A 440 -37.02 2.45 -39.01
N GLY A 441 -37.07 1.15 -38.70
CA GLY A 441 -37.69 0.58 -37.50
C GLY A 441 -39.16 0.20 -37.65
N GLU A 442 -39.81 0.55 -38.77
CA GLU A 442 -41.22 0.24 -39.02
C GLU A 442 -41.35 -0.92 -40.04
N PRO A 443 -42.31 -1.85 -39.89
CA PRO A 443 -42.56 -2.87 -40.89
C PRO A 443 -42.87 -2.25 -42.27
N ALA A 444 -42.14 -2.68 -43.30
CA ALA A 444 -42.25 -2.19 -44.66
C ALA A 444 -42.03 -3.31 -45.67
N GLY A 445 -43.05 -3.64 -46.47
CA GLY A 445 -43.04 -4.76 -47.39
C GLY A 445 -43.52 -6.05 -46.74
N ARG A 446 -42.85 -7.17 -47.01
CA ARG A 446 -43.29 -8.52 -46.64
C ARG A 446 -43.38 -8.69 -45.12
N PHE A 447 -44.48 -9.29 -44.64
CA PHE A 447 -44.68 -9.66 -43.25
C PHE A 447 -45.22 -11.07 -43.13
N GLU A 448 -44.47 -11.96 -42.49
CA GLU A 448 -44.83 -13.35 -42.31
C GLU A 448 -44.50 -13.82 -40.90
N ARG A 449 -45.45 -14.53 -40.30
CA ARG A 449 -45.28 -15.28 -39.06
C ARG A 449 -45.92 -16.64 -39.22
N PHE A 450 -45.27 -17.65 -38.68
CA PHE A 450 -45.72 -19.04 -38.77
C PHE A 450 -45.77 -19.68 -37.39
N TYR A 451 -46.55 -20.74 -37.26
CA TYR A 451 -46.38 -21.69 -36.16
C TYR A 451 -45.14 -22.54 -36.39
N ALA A 452 -44.64 -23.19 -35.33
CA ALA A 452 -43.47 -24.07 -35.39
C ALA A 452 -43.70 -25.32 -36.27
N ASP A 453 -44.94 -25.62 -36.64
CA ASP A 453 -45.30 -26.67 -37.60
C ASP A 453 -45.46 -26.16 -39.05
N GLY A 454 -45.16 -24.88 -39.30
CA GLY A 454 -45.13 -24.26 -40.63
C GLY A 454 -46.46 -23.65 -41.10
N GLU A 455 -47.55 -23.83 -40.36
CA GLU A 455 -48.83 -23.19 -40.69
C GLU A 455 -48.77 -21.67 -40.47
N VAL A 456 -49.48 -20.91 -41.32
CA VAL A 456 -49.48 -19.44 -41.25
C VAL A 456 -50.13 -18.97 -39.94
N TYR A 457 -49.43 -18.10 -39.21
CA TYR A 457 -49.94 -17.36 -38.06
C TYR A 457 -50.48 -16.00 -38.48
N GLN A 458 -49.66 -15.24 -39.20
CA GLN A 458 -49.99 -13.96 -39.81
C GLN A 458 -49.22 -13.82 -41.13
N GLN A 459 -49.86 -13.31 -42.17
CA GLN A 459 -49.19 -13.06 -43.44
C GLN A 459 -49.83 -11.87 -44.16
N GLY A 460 -49.00 -11.00 -44.71
CA GLY A 460 -49.43 -9.88 -45.53
C GLY A 460 -48.27 -8.97 -45.90
N GLN A 461 -48.58 -7.71 -46.16
CA GLN A 461 -47.59 -6.69 -46.48
C GLN A 461 -47.92 -5.33 -45.84
N TYR A 462 -46.87 -4.57 -45.55
CA TYR A 462 -46.94 -3.20 -45.11
C TYR A 462 -46.51 -2.25 -46.23
N VAL A 463 -47.20 -1.12 -46.38
CA VAL A 463 -46.81 0.00 -47.22
C VAL A 463 -46.93 1.26 -46.38
N ASN A 464 -45.86 2.06 -46.30
CA ASN A 464 -45.79 3.26 -45.44
C ASN A 464 -46.20 2.99 -43.97
N GLY A 465 -45.74 1.88 -43.40
CA GLY A 465 -46.05 1.48 -42.02
C GLY A 465 -47.48 0.98 -41.79
N GLN A 466 -48.31 0.86 -42.84
CA GLN A 466 -49.70 0.43 -42.74
C GLN A 466 -49.94 -0.90 -43.46
N ARG A 467 -50.79 -1.76 -42.90
CA ARG A 467 -51.21 -3.01 -43.57
C ARG A 467 -51.89 -2.68 -44.89
N GLU A 468 -51.49 -3.36 -45.95
CA GLU A 468 -52.01 -3.14 -47.30
C GLU A 468 -52.24 -4.47 -48.04
N GLY A 469 -53.27 -4.54 -48.89
CA GLY A 469 -53.55 -5.71 -49.72
C GLY A 469 -54.08 -6.91 -48.93
N LYS A 470 -53.82 -8.13 -49.42
CA LYS A 470 -54.35 -9.37 -48.85
C LYS A 470 -53.64 -9.74 -47.56
N TRP A 471 -54.41 -10.13 -46.55
CA TRP A 471 -53.92 -10.50 -45.23
C TRP A 471 -54.56 -11.78 -44.71
N ILE A 472 -53.76 -12.58 -44.01
CA ILE A 472 -54.18 -13.69 -43.15
C ILE A 472 -53.81 -13.34 -41.72
N VAL A 473 -54.76 -13.43 -40.79
CA VAL A 473 -54.57 -13.08 -39.38
C VAL A 473 -55.26 -14.11 -38.50
N VAL A 474 -54.49 -14.89 -37.72
CA VAL A 474 -55.06 -15.80 -36.72
C VAL A 474 -55.58 -15.04 -35.49
N GLN A 475 -54.71 -14.25 -34.88
CA GLN A 475 -54.99 -13.51 -33.66
C GLN A 475 -54.18 -12.22 -33.64
N GLU A 476 -54.74 -11.16 -33.07
CA GLU A 476 -54.02 -9.94 -32.69
C GLU A 476 -53.47 -10.08 -31.26
N GLY A 477 -52.26 -9.58 -31.01
CA GLY A 477 -51.59 -9.64 -29.71
C GLY A 477 -50.26 -10.40 -29.76
N ASP A 478 -49.84 -10.91 -28.60
CA ASP A 478 -48.54 -11.54 -28.44
C ASP A 478 -48.38 -12.77 -29.34
N TYR A 479 -47.33 -12.76 -30.15
CA TYR A 479 -47.00 -13.86 -31.04
C TYR A 479 -46.45 -15.04 -30.22
N SER A 480 -47.03 -16.22 -30.46
CA SER A 480 -46.54 -17.49 -29.92
C SER A 480 -46.41 -18.49 -31.06
N PRO A 481 -45.20 -19.00 -31.34
CA PRO A 481 -44.98 -19.98 -32.40
C PRO A 481 -45.55 -21.36 -32.04
N GLN A 482 -46.05 -21.58 -30.82
CA GLN A 482 -46.52 -22.89 -30.38
C GLN A 482 -47.77 -23.34 -31.15
N PRO A 483 -47.76 -24.54 -31.75
CA PRO A 483 -48.91 -25.11 -32.44
C PRO A 483 -50.17 -25.18 -31.57
N LYS A 484 -51.31 -24.68 -32.08
CA LYS A 484 -52.63 -24.83 -31.44
C LYS A 484 -53.47 -25.91 -32.13
N PRO A 485 -54.24 -26.77 -31.42
CA PRO A 485 -54.99 -27.88 -32.01
C PRO A 485 -56.23 -27.44 -32.82
N LEU A 486 -56.84 -26.31 -32.50
CA LEU A 486 -57.96 -25.71 -33.24
C LEU A 486 -57.57 -24.28 -33.65
N ARG A 487 -57.27 -24.08 -34.93
CA ARG A 487 -56.85 -22.77 -35.47
C ARG A 487 -57.97 -22.19 -36.29
N THR A 488 -58.19 -20.90 -36.10
CA THR A 488 -59.05 -20.11 -36.97
C THR A 488 -58.26 -18.89 -37.40
N TYR A 489 -58.48 -18.45 -38.64
CA TYR A 489 -57.85 -17.25 -39.17
C TYR A 489 -58.86 -16.45 -39.96
N TRP A 490 -58.69 -15.14 -39.93
CA TRP A 490 -59.34 -14.20 -40.80
C TRP A 490 -58.50 -13.98 -42.05
N GLN A 491 -59.12 -14.02 -43.22
CA GLN A 491 -58.50 -13.61 -44.47
C GLN A 491 -59.33 -12.51 -45.13
N GLY A 492 -58.67 -11.48 -45.67
CA GLY A 492 -59.34 -10.36 -46.32
C GLY A 492 -58.34 -9.34 -46.83
N GLU A 493 -58.81 -8.12 -47.10
CA GLU A 493 -57.97 -7.04 -47.62
C GLU A 493 -57.90 -5.86 -46.64
N TYR A 494 -56.70 -5.31 -46.49
CA TYR A 494 -56.46 -4.02 -45.85
C TYR A 494 -56.19 -2.95 -46.91
N ARG A 495 -56.61 -1.72 -46.62
CA ARG A 495 -56.22 -0.52 -47.36
C ARG A 495 -55.88 0.59 -46.37
N ALA A 496 -54.68 1.13 -46.45
CA ALA A 496 -54.19 2.15 -45.51
C ALA A 496 -54.43 1.76 -44.03
N GLY A 497 -54.15 0.50 -43.69
CA GLY A 497 -54.29 -0.04 -42.33
C GLY A 497 -55.72 -0.37 -41.90
N LYS A 498 -56.73 -0.10 -42.72
CA LYS A 498 -58.16 -0.38 -42.42
C LYS A 498 -58.62 -1.67 -43.11
N GLN A 499 -59.39 -2.50 -42.41
CA GLN A 499 -60.02 -3.69 -43.02
C GLN A 499 -61.07 -3.24 -44.03
N VAL A 500 -60.97 -3.63 -45.29
CA VAL A 500 -61.92 -3.22 -46.34
C VAL A 500 -62.53 -4.44 -47.03
N GLY A 501 -63.74 -4.27 -47.55
CA GLY A 501 -64.40 -5.30 -48.35
C GLY A 501 -64.75 -6.55 -47.55
N ARG A 502 -64.67 -7.71 -48.19
CA ARG A 502 -65.09 -9.00 -47.63
C ARG A 502 -63.93 -9.68 -46.90
N TRP A 503 -64.17 -10.01 -45.65
CA TRP A 503 -63.31 -10.77 -44.76
C TRP A 503 -63.95 -12.11 -44.42
N GLU A 504 -63.19 -13.19 -44.39
CA GLU A 504 -63.68 -14.53 -44.09
C GLU A 504 -62.90 -15.13 -42.93
N ARG A 505 -63.61 -15.59 -41.89
CA ARG A 505 -63.01 -16.41 -40.84
C ARG A 505 -63.11 -17.86 -41.25
N ARG A 506 -61.99 -18.56 -41.31
CA ARG A 506 -61.92 -19.99 -41.62
C ARG A 506 -61.23 -20.76 -40.52
N SER A 507 -61.52 -22.04 -40.38
CA SER A 507 -60.67 -22.98 -39.63
C SER A 507 -59.42 -23.35 -40.44
N SER A 508 -58.37 -23.86 -39.79
CA SER A 508 -57.21 -24.43 -40.50
C SER A 508 -57.57 -25.57 -41.46
N LYS A 509 -58.71 -26.25 -41.23
CA LYS A 509 -59.24 -27.29 -42.14
C LYS A 509 -60.08 -26.73 -43.30
N GLY A 510 -60.13 -25.40 -43.47
CA GLY A 510 -60.80 -24.73 -44.59
C GLY A 510 -62.28 -24.40 -44.38
N TYR A 511 -62.93 -24.90 -43.31
CA TYR A 511 -64.34 -24.61 -43.02
C TYR A 511 -64.57 -23.11 -42.78
N GLY A 512 -65.58 -22.53 -43.44
CA GLY A 512 -66.02 -21.16 -43.23
C GLY A 512 -66.77 -21.01 -41.90
N LEU A 513 -66.33 -20.10 -41.05
CA LEU A 513 -66.84 -19.86 -39.69
C LEU A 513 -67.46 -18.48 -39.52
N ALA A 514 -67.07 -17.51 -40.35
CA ALA A 514 -67.74 -16.22 -40.45
C ALA A 514 -67.39 -15.51 -41.77
N ILE A 515 -68.24 -14.56 -42.15
CA ILE A 515 -67.97 -13.56 -43.18
C ILE A 515 -68.25 -12.20 -42.56
N ALA A 516 -67.29 -11.29 -42.64
CA ALA A 516 -67.45 -9.91 -42.28
C ALA A 516 -67.31 -9.01 -43.52
N GLN A 517 -68.07 -7.93 -43.59
CA GLN A 517 -67.99 -6.93 -44.65
C GLN A 517 -67.72 -5.55 -44.07
N TYR A 518 -66.82 -4.82 -44.71
CA TYR A 518 -66.36 -3.51 -44.29
C TYR A 518 -66.41 -2.49 -45.44
N ASP A 519 -66.71 -1.24 -45.12
CA ASP A 519 -66.61 -0.11 -46.06
C ASP A 519 -65.16 0.34 -46.27
N SER A 520 -64.95 1.37 -47.09
CA SER A 520 -63.62 1.95 -47.34
C SER A 520 -62.98 2.60 -46.11
N GLU A 521 -63.77 2.88 -45.07
CA GLU A 521 -63.33 3.52 -43.83
C GLU A 521 -63.03 2.52 -42.71
N GLY A 522 -63.09 1.21 -42.97
CA GLY A 522 -62.81 0.19 -41.97
C GLY A 522 -63.99 -0.16 -41.07
N ARG A 523 -65.18 0.34 -41.37
CA ARG A 523 -66.39 0.16 -40.56
C ARG A 523 -67.19 -1.01 -41.09
N ARG A 524 -67.78 -1.82 -40.21
CA ARG A 524 -68.70 -2.90 -40.58
C ARG A 524 -69.83 -2.31 -41.43
N HIS A 525 -70.00 -2.85 -42.63
CA HIS A 525 -70.95 -2.37 -43.61
C HIS A 525 -71.44 -3.53 -44.47
N GLY A 526 -72.75 -3.66 -44.64
CA GLY A 526 -73.37 -4.78 -45.35
C GLY A 526 -73.63 -5.99 -44.44
N VAL A 527 -73.88 -7.13 -45.06
CA VAL A 527 -74.34 -8.35 -44.38
C VAL A 527 -73.16 -9.17 -43.86
N GLN A 528 -73.22 -9.51 -42.58
CA GLN A 528 -72.27 -10.33 -41.84
C GLN A 528 -72.91 -11.70 -41.57
N TYR A 529 -72.08 -12.74 -41.54
CA TYR A 529 -72.51 -14.11 -41.28
C TYR A 529 -71.61 -14.76 -40.25
N ASP A 530 -72.18 -15.47 -39.29
CA ASP A 530 -71.46 -16.43 -38.44
C ASP A 530 -72.04 -17.82 -38.64
N PHE A 531 -71.17 -18.83 -38.64
CA PHE A 531 -71.54 -20.22 -38.86
C PHE A 531 -71.15 -21.08 -37.65
N TYR A 532 -71.89 -22.16 -37.43
CA TYR A 532 -71.46 -23.24 -36.54
C TYR A 532 -70.34 -24.06 -37.20
N ALA A 533 -69.64 -24.87 -36.39
CA ALA A 533 -68.56 -25.74 -36.88
C ALA A 533 -69.00 -26.77 -37.94
N ASP A 534 -70.31 -27.06 -38.03
CA ASP A 534 -70.93 -27.96 -39.02
C ASP A 534 -71.37 -27.22 -40.30
N GLY A 535 -71.10 -25.90 -40.40
CA GLY A 535 -71.46 -25.07 -41.54
C GLY A 535 -72.88 -24.49 -41.51
N ALA A 536 -73.71 -24.81 -40.51
CA ALA A 536 -75.03 -24.22 -40.39
C ALA A 536 -74.93 -22.72 -40.04
N LEU A 537 -75.76 -21.88 -40.68
CA LEU A 537 -75.84 -20.45 -40.38
C LEU A 537 -76.26 -20.27 -38.91
N ARG A 538 -75.39 -19.67 -38.12
CA ARG A 538 -75.62 -19.36 -36.71
C ARG A 538 -76.28 -17.99 -36.55
N GLN A 539 -75.81 -17.01 -37.32
CA GLN A 539 -76.28 -15.63 -37.19
C GLN A 539 -76.06 -14.87 -38.49
N ARG A 540 -77.02 -14.02 -38.84
CA ARG A 540 -76.92 -13.01 -39.89
C ARG A 540 -77.14 -11.65 -39.25
N SER A 541 -76.20 -10.73 -39.40
CA SER A 541 -76.33 -9.36 -38.92
C SER A 541 -76.07 -8.39 -40.07
N GLU A 542 -76.82 -7.29 -40.16
CA GLU A 542 -76.66 -6.28 -41.20
C GLU A 542 -76.24 -4.96 -40.58
N TYR A 543 -75.15 -4.38 -41.08
CA TYR A 543 -74.57 -3.15 -40.54
C TYR A 543 -74.53 -2.05 -41.59
N ARG A 544 -74.60 -0.79 -41.14
CA ARG A 544 -74.29 0.39 -41.93
C ARG A 544 -73.37 1.29 -41.11
N HIS A 545 -72.10 1.40 -41.51
CA HIS A 545 -71.10 2.24 -40.84
C HIS A 545 -71.00 1.93 -39.33
N ASP A 546 -70.76 0.66 -38.99
CA ASP A 546 -70.72 0.11 -37.62
C ASP A 546 -72.04 0.12 -36.84
N GLN A 547 -73.10 0.74 -37.36
CA GLN A 547 -74.43 0.68 -36.74
C GLN A 547 -75.15 -0.62 -37.15
N LEU A 548 -75.57 -1.41 -36.16
CA LEU A 548 -76.37 -2.61 -36.39
C LEU A 548 -77.78 -2.20 -36.85
N ILE A 549 -78.20 -2.65 -38.02
CA ILE A 549 -79.51 -2.37 -38.61
C ILE A 549 -80.49 -3.49 -38.32
N SER A 550 -80.07 -4.74 -38.51
CA SER A 550 -80.89 -5.91 -38.21
C SER A 550 -80.03 -7.09 -37.81
N GLU A 551 -80.57 -7.96 -36.96
CA GLU A 551 -79.94 -9.22 -36.59
C GLU A 551 -80.98 -10.33 -36.63
N THR A 552 -80.60 -11.46 -37.19
CA THR A 552 -81.45 -12.65 -37.28
C THR A 552 -80.64 -13.87 -36.92
N GLN A 553 -81.10 -14.58 -35.89
CA GLN A 553 -80.60 -15.91 -35.56
C GLN A 553 -81.62 -16.93 -36.06
N PRO A 554 -81.33 -17.63 -37.18
CA PRO A 554 -82.24 -18.67 -37.66
C PRO A 554 -82.35 -19.79 -36.63
N ALA A 555 -83.54 -20.38 -36.50
CA ALA A 555 -83.74 -21.53 -35.63
C ALA A 555 -82.76 -22.64 -36.03
N ARG A 556 -81.95 -23.13 -35.06
CA ARG A 556 -80.94 -24.15 -35.33
C ARG A 556 -81.66 -25.39 -35.88
N PRO A 557 -81.33 -25.87 -37.09
CA PRO A 557 -81.97 -27.06 -37.61
C PRO A 557 -81.70 -28.21 -36.64
N TYR A 558 -82.76 -28.84 -36.14
CA TYR A 558 -82.66 -30.03 -35.28
C TYR A 558 -82.02 -31.14 -36.13
N ARG A 559 -80.71 -31.36 -35.95
CA ARG A 559 -80.05 -32.59 -36.42
C ARG A 559 -80.00 -33.55 -35.25
N SER A 560 -80.66 -34.70 -35.39
CA SER A 560 -80.63 -35.76 -34.39
C SER A 560 -79.19 -36.25 -34.17
N LEU A 561 -78.89 -36.61 -32.93
CA LEU A 561 -77.61 -37.08 -32.42
C LEU A 561 -77.22 -38.44 -33.04
N GLN A 562 -76.85 -38.48 -34.32
CA GLN A 562 -76.17 -39.65 -34.91
C GLN A 562 -75.29 -39.34 -36.13
N ALA A 563 -74.75 -38.13 -36.21
CA ALA A 563 -73.67 -37.80 -37.14
C ALA A 563 -72.57 -37.00 -36.42
N HIS A 564 -71.93 -37.65 -35.43
CA HIS A 564 -70.57 -37.30 -35.04
C HIS A 564 -69.60 -38.12 -35.90
N ILE A 565 -69.24 -37.64 -37.09
CA ILE A 565 -68.07 -38.13 -37.81
C ILE A 565 -67.37 -36.95 -38.48
N PHE A 566 -66.21 -36.59 -37.91
CA PHE A 566 -65.06 -36.16 -38.70
C PHE A 566 -64.79 -37.22 -39.78
N ALA A 567 -64.99 -36.88 -41.07
CA ALA A 567 -64.36 -37.42 -42.29
C ALA A 567 -65.39 -37.58 -43.43
N LEU A 568 -65.05 -37.08 -44.62
CA LEU A 568 -64.75 -37.91 -45.80
C LEU A 568 -64.29 -37.06 -46.99
N TYR A 569 -63.14 -37.47 -47.53
CA TYR A 569 -62.50 -37.17 -48.81
C TYR A 569 -63.41 -36.68 -49.95
N ARG A 570 -63.03 -35.57 -50.61
CA ARG A 570 -62.38 -35.57 -51.93
C ARG A 570 -61.75 -34.23 -52.24
#